data_AF-A0A0G1EGV0-F1
#
_entry.id   AF-A0A0G1EGV0-F1
#
_cell.length_a   1.000
_cell.length_b   1.000
_cell.length_c   1.000
_cell.angle_alpha   90.00
_cell.angle_beta   90.00
_cell.angle_gamma   90.00
#
_symmetry.space_group_name_H-M   'P 1'
#
loop_
_entity.id
_entity.type
_entity.pdbx_description
1 polymer ?
#
loop_
_entity_poly.entity_id
_entity_poly.type
_entity_poly.pdbx_seq_one_letter_code
_entity_poly.pdbx_strand_id
1 'polypeptide(L)'
;QNEIRKYFEFLGLIGSRQLKVLPLTSRSPVTSEIIQACVRMAQAKIGVLIVIQGKDSLDQHIDGGVALDGVISEELLSSIFEPHSYGHDGAVIINNNRVSKFATHLPLSTNFKEIGKHGTRHGAAVGITEITDSFCIVVSEETGKISVTKDGKMKTLQEFTDLEKEFEKYIKSKFPKSTKENKLSRIIKQDFLLRIGSLAVAGIIWFFAAYQAGIVEKTYNVPLDTLKLPKNVIIEEYSPKDVKIRVSTRGENSFKEISAKDFRINMDFSNLQNGVNKLPVTKNIVTGPANFSITSFEPNLILLTAQKYYLVELPISVKTTGKLKGRLTLTATEAEPKSLKVWVPEGAEPPTEIPTEPLDLTDKSESTVTPVKLLLPEGLRLENDSISISAALTIEPGK
;
A
#
# COMPACT_ATOMS: atom_id res chain seq x y z
N GLN A 1 -17.43 19.30 7.11
CA GLN A 1 -18.65 19.03 6.30
C GLN A 1 -18.79 19.96 5.09
N ASN A 2 -18.54 21.28 5.19
CA ASN A 2 -18.70 22.21 4.05
C ASN A 2 -17.76 21.98 2.85
N GLU A 3 -16.54 21.47 3.05
CA GLU A 3 -15.62 21.22 1.92
C GLU A 3 -16.02 20.01 1.07
N ILE A 4 -16.54 18.96 1.73
CA ILE A 4 -17.07 17.77 1.05
C ILE A 4 -18.30 18.17 0.22
N ARG A 5 -19.14 19.06 0.73
CA ARG A 5 -20.28 19.62 -0.01
C ARG A 5 -19.85 20.39 -1.26
N LYS A 6 -18.83 21.27 -1.16
CA LYS A 6 -18.25 21.97 -2.32
C LYS A 6 -17.67 21.00 -3.35
N TYR A 7 -17.04 19.92 -2.90
CA TYR A 7 -16.48 18.90 -3.77
C TYR A 7 -17.57 18.09 -4.51
N PHE A 8 -18.68 17.78 -3.83
CA PHE A 8 -19.83 17.11 -4.43
C PHE A 8 -20.67 18.04 -5.32
N GLU A 9 -20.78 19.33 -5.01
CA GLU A 9 -21.32 20.34 -5.93
C GLU A 9 -20.46 20.41 -7.21
N PHE A 10 -19.13 20.40 -7.06
CA PHE A 10 -18.21 20.39 -8.20
C PHE A 10 -18.35 19.15 -9.08
N LEU A 11 -18.52 17.96 -8.49
CA LEU A 11 -18.76 16.71 -9.21
C LEU A 11 -20.17 16.65 -9.85
N GLY A 12 -21.18 17.21 -9.19
CA GLY A 12 -22.55 17.29 -9.70
C GLY A 12 -22.69 18.15 -10.96
N LEU A 13 -21.76 19.09 -11.20
CA LEU A 13 -21.73 19.95 -12.38
C LEU A 13 -21.34 19.22 -13.69
N ILE A 14 -20.83 17.99 -13.62
CA ILE A 14 -20.37 17.24 -14.80
C ILE A 14 -21.53 16.57 -15.55
N GLY A 15 -22.67 16.30 -14.88
CA GLY A 15 -23.76 15.47 -15.42
C GLY A 15 -25.01 16.21 -15.92
N SER A 16 -25.24 17.46 -15.51
CA SER A 16 -26.43 18.22 -15.91
C SER A 16 -26.13 19.09 -17.12
N ARG A 17 -26.96 19.01 -18.18
CA ARG A 17 -27.08 20.04 -19.23
C ARG A 17 -27.58 21.36 -18.61
N GLN A 18 -26.74 22.00 -17.78
CA GLN A 18 -27.01 23.34 -17.31
C GLN A 18 -26.94 24.28 -18.51
N LEU A 19 -28.01 25.03 -18.72
CA LEU A 19 -28.00 26.22 -19.56
C LEU A 19 -26.82 27.07 -19.07
N LYS A 20 -25.80 27.23 -19.92
CA LYS A 20 -24.55 27.90 -19.55
C LYS A 20 -24.87 29.26 -18.93
N VAL A 21 -24.57 29.44 -17.65
CA VAL A 21 -24.50 30.74 -17.01
C VAL A 21 -23.36 31.50 -17.70
N LEU A 22 -23.69 32.55 -18.44
CA LEU A 22 -22.75 33.35 -19.21
C LEU A 22 -22.54 34.69 -18.51
N PRO A 23 -21.31 35.19 -18.39
CA PRO A 23 -21.07 36.49 -17.77
C PRO A 23 -21.79 37.61 -18.55
N LEU A 24 -22.26 38.62 -17.83
CA LEU A 24 -22.78 39.84 -18.46
C LEU A 24 -21.71 40.44 -19.35
N THR A 25 -22.10 40.75 -20.59
CA THR A 25 -21.19 41.31 -21.59
C THR A 25 -21.68 42.70 -21.97
N SER A 26 -20.74 43.63 -22.16
CA SER A 26 -21.08 44.97 -22.67
C SER A 26 -21.77 44.86 -24.03
N ARG A 27 -22.90 45.59 -24.19
CA ARG A 27 -23.78 45.53 -25.36
C ARG A 27 -24.40 44.15 -25.62
N SER A 28 -24.65 43.39 -24.55
CA SER A 28 -25.44 42.16 -24.66
C SER A 28 -26.94 42.48 -24.68
N PRO A 29 -27.77 41.65 -25.34
CA PRO A 29 -29.23 41.78 -25.28
C PRO A 29 -29.75 41.87 -23.85
N VAL A 30 -29.16 41.11 -22.92
CA VAL A 30 -29.51 41.11 -21.50
C VAL A 30 -29.32 42.48 -20.84
N THR A 31 -28.27 43.22 -21.20
CA THR A 31 -28.03 44.57 -20.68
C THR A 31 -29.13 45.53 -21.14
N SER A 32 -29.57 45.42 -22.39
CA SER A 32 -30.69 46.23 -22.89
C SER A 32 -32.01 45.87 -22.22
N GLU A 33 -32.30 44.59 -21.95
CA GLU A 33 -33.50 44.18 -21.21
C GLU A 33 -33.60 44.85 -19.84
N ILE A 34 -32.50 44.86 -19.06
CA ILE A 34 -32.45 45.49 -17.73
C ILE A 34 -32.70 47.01 -17.85
N ILE A 35 -32.05 47.66 -18.82
CA ILE A 35 -32.19 49.11 -19.02
C ILE A 35 -33.63 49.45 -19.41
N GLN A 36 -34.21 48.73 -20.36
CA GLN A 36 -35.57 48.94 -20.83
C GLN A 36 -36.58 48.76 -19.69
N ALA A 37 -36.44 47.69 -18.90
CA ALA A 37 -37.28 47.45 -17.73
C ALA A 37 -37.19 48.61 -16.72
N CYS A 38 -35.98 49.07 -16.38
CA CYS A 38 -35.78 50.19 -15.47
C CYS A 38 -36.39 51.50 -16.00
N VAL A 39 -36.27 51.77 -17.30
CA VAL A 39 -36.86 52.97 -17.93
C VAL A 39 -38.38 52.91 -17.90
N ARG A 40 -38.98 51.75 -18.23
CA ARG A 40 -40.44 51.57 -18.18
C ARG A 40 -40.98 51.73 -16.76
N MET A 41 -40.33 51.08 -15.79
CA MET A 41 -40.72 51.19 -14.37
C MET A 41 -40.51 52.62 -13.83
N ALA A 42 -39.48 53.33 -14.27
CA ALA A 42 -39.28 54.75 -13.93
C ALA A 42 -40.42 55.65 -14.44
N GLN A 43 -40.88 55.44 -15.68
CA GLN A 43 -42.03 56.15 -16.25
C GLN A 43 -43.33 55.85 -15.49
N ALA A 44 -43.51 54.59 -15.08
CA ALA A 44 -44.64 54.15 -14.27
C ALA A 44 -44.51 54.49 -12.77
N LYS A 45 -43.38 55.07 -12.34
CA LYS A 45 -43.03 55.33 -10.92
C LYS A 45 -43.13 54.08 -10.04
N ILE A 46 -42.69 52.95 -10.56
CA ILE A 46 -42.58 51.69 -9.82
C ILE A 46 -41.21 51.64 -9.14
N GLY A 47 -41.20 51.31 -7.85
CA GLY A 47 -39.98 51.19 -7.05
C GLY A 47 -39.17 49.95 -7.43
N VAL A 48 -37.89 50.14 -7.77
CA VAL A 48 -37.01 49.05 -8.24
C VAL A 48 -35.72 49.06 -7.43
N LEU A 49 -35.23 47.87 -7.10
CA LEU A 49 -33.90 47.66 -6.53
C LEU A 49 -33.27 46.42 -7.14
N ILE A 50 -32.36 46.62 -8.10
CA ILE A 50 -31.63 45.55 -8.77
C ILE A 50 -30.16 45.61 -8.32
N VAL A 51 -29.64 44.49 -7.83
CA VAL A 51 -28.24 44.33 -7.44
C VAL A 51 -27.56 43.41 -8.44
N ILE A 52 -26.59 43.94 -9.19
CA ILE A 52 -25.73 43.16 -10.05
C ILE A 52 -24.51 42.71 -9.23
N GLN A 53 -24.41 41.40 -9.04
CA GLN A 53 -23.30 40.77 -8.33
C GLN A 53 -21.98 40.96 -9.10
N GLY A 54 -20.96 41.42 -8.38
CA GLY A 54 -19.59 41.54 -8.87
C GLY A 54 -18.79 40.26 -8.64
N LYS A 55 -17.58 40.40 -8.10
CA LYS A 55 -16.71 39.27 -7.71
C LYS A 55 -17.06 38.74 -6.33
N ASP A 56 -17.54 39.61 -5.44
CA ASP A 56 -17.88 39.24 -4.08
C ASP A 56 -19.19 38.44 -4.07
N SER A 57 -19.25 37.41 -3.23
CA SER A 57 -20.50 36.67 -3.05
C SER A 57 -21.47 37.48 -2.20
N LEU A 58 -22.70 37.65 -2.69
CA LEU A 58 -23.77 38.36 -1.96
C LEU A 58 -24.45 37.47 -0.92
N ASP A 59 -24.32 36.14 -1.00
CA ASP A 59 -25.09 35.20 -0.17
C ASP A 59 -24.90 35.37 1.34
N GLN A 60 -23.75 35.90 1.77
CA GLN A 60 -23.44 36.16 3.18
C GLN A 60 -23.90 37.55 3.68
N HIS A 61 -24.41 38.38 2.77
CA HIS A 61 -24.80 39.77 3.02
C HIS A 61 -26.27 40.03 2.72
N ILE A 62 -27.02 39.02 2.29
CA ILE A 62 -28.44 39.12 1.96
C ILE A 62 -29.22 38.15 2.82
N ASP A 63 -30.39 38.59 3.29
CA ASP A 63 -31.30 37.78 4.09
C ASP A 63 -32.57 37.46 3.29
N GLY A 64 -33.06 36.23 3.45
CA GLY A 64 -34.28 35.76 2.80
C GLY A 64 -34.20 35.71 1.26
N GLY A 65 -35.34 36.02 0.64
CA GLY A 65 -35.55 35.96 -0.81
C GLY A 65 -35.89 34.58 -1.36
N VAL A 66 -36.43 34.59 -2.58
CA VAL A 66 -36.87 33.40 -3.31
C VAL A 66 -35.91 33.16 -4.48
N ALA A 67 -35.34 31.95 -4.54
CA ALA A 67 -34.52 31.53 -5.66
C ALA A 67 -35.38 31.37 -6.92
N LEU A 68 -34.93 31.95 -8.04
CA LEU A 68 -35.67 31.95 -9.29
C LEU A 68 -34.89 31.29 -10.42
N ASP A 69 -33.59 31.59 -10.53
CA ASP A 69 -32.77 31.21 -11.68
C ASP A 69 -33.49 31.49 -13.01
N GLY A 70 -33.87 32.75 -13.22
CA GLY A 70 -34.64 33.23 -14.36
C GLY A 70 -33.75 33.78 -15.48
N VAL A 71 -34.15 33.58 -16.75
CA VAL A 71 -33.57 34.34 -17.87
C VAL A 71 -34.06 35.77 -17.77
N ILE A 72 -33.14 36.73 -17.80
CA ILE A 72 -33.48 38.14 -17.72
C ILE A 72 -34.24 38.57 -18.98
N SER A 73 -35.44 39.12 -18.79
CA SER A 73 -36.21 39.84 -19.80
C SER A 73 -36.92 41.02 -19.14
N GLU A 74 -37.34 41.99 -19.95
CA GLU A 74 -38.15 43.12 -19.49
C GLU A 74 -39.43 42.67 -18.76
N GLU A 75 -40.12 41.66 -19.29
CA GLU A 75 -41.37 41.15 -18.72
C GLU A 75 -41.14 40.50 -17.35
N LEU A 76 -40.05 39.74 -17.20
CA LEU A 76 -39.74 39.10 -15.93
C LEU A 76 -39.47 40.14 -14.84
N LEU A 77 -38.63 41.13 -15.12
CA LEU A 77 -38.30 42.17 -14.16
C LEU A 77 -39.53 43.01 -13.81
N SER A 78 -40.33 43.38 -14.82
CA SER A 78 -41.59 44.11 -14.60
C SER A 78 -42.56 43.32 -13.72
N SER A 79 -42.71 42.02 -13.97
CA SER A 79 -43.58 41.15 -13.17
C SER A 79 -43.11 41.00 -11.71
N ILE A 80 -41.80 41.04 -11.46
CA ILE A 80 -41.26 40.95 -10.09
C ILE A 80 -41.53 42.25 -9.32
N PHE A 81 -41.37 43.40 -9.96
CA PHE A 81 -41.56 44.71 -9.31
C PHE A 81 -42.98 45.26 -9.38
N GLU A 82 -43.91 44.55 -10.02
CA GLU A 82 -45.31 44.93 -10.09
C GLU A 82 -45.86 45.22 -8.68
N PRO A 83 -46.51 46.38 -8.46
CA PRO A 83 -47.11 46.71 -7.17
C PRO A 83 -48.05 45.59 -6.70
N HIS A 84 -48.00 45.25 -5.41
CA HIS A 84 -48.79 44.16 -4.78
C HIS A 84 -48.38 42.73 -5.14
N SER A 85 -47.33 42.51 -5.94
CA SER A 85 -46.74 41.17 -6.12
C SER A 85 -46.00 40.71 -4.86
N TYR A 86 -45.71 39.43 -4.68
CA TYR A 86 -44.81 39.02 -3.58
C TYR A 86 -43.34 39.39 -3.84
N GLY A 87 -42.99 39.77 -5.08
CA GLY A 87 -41.61 40.03 -5.48
C GLY A 87 -41.13 41.46 -5.30
N HIS A 88 -42.06 42.44 -5.23
CA HIS A 88 -41.71 43.87 -5.25
C HIS A 88 -41.11 44.40 -3.94
N ASP A 89 -41.23 43.63 -2.85
CA ASP A 89 -40.67 43.95 -1.56
C ASP A 89 -39.27 43.34 -1.41
N GLY A 90 -38.25 44.20 -1.50
CA GLY A 90 -36.84 43.82 -1.46
C GLY A 90 -36.12 44.01 -2.80
N ALA A 91 -34.97 43.33 -2.93
CA ALA A 91 -34.09 43.45 -4.07
C ALA A 91 -34.16 42.22 -5.00
N VAL A 92 -33.85 42.47 -6.27
CA VAL A 92 -33.56 41.44 -7.26
C VAL A 92 -32.05 41.30 -7.40
N ILE A 93 -31.55 40.08 -7.23
CA ILE A 93 -30.14 39.75 -7.39
C ILE A 93 -29.92 39.19 -8.79
N ILE A 94 -29.07 39.88 -9.55
CA ILE A 94 -28.61 39.44 -10.85
C ILE A 94 -27.20 38.91 -10.69
N ASN A 95 -27.02 37.62 -10.98
CA ASN A 95 -25.71 36.99 -11.04
C ASN A 95 -25.46 36.56 -12.49
N ASN A 96 -24.44 37.15 -13.10
CA ASN A 96 -24.16 37.00 -14.53
C ASN A 96 -25.43 37.34 -15.35
N ASN A 97 -25.77 36.55 -16.35
CA ASN A 97 -26.93 36.79 -17.23
C ASN A 97 -28.27 36.27 -16.68
N ARG A 98 -28.40 36.05 -15.37
CA ARG A 98 -29.60 35.44 -14.77
C ARG A 98 -30.05 36.15 -13.49
N VAL A 99 -31.36 36.14 -13.26
CA VAL A 99 -31.95 36.52 -11.98
C VAL A 99 -31.77 35.34 -11.01
N SER A 100 -30.88 35.47 -10.04
CA SER A 100 -30.60 34.39 -9.09
C SER A 100 -31.68 34.32 -8.00
N LYS A 101 -32.00 35.46 -7.40
CA LYS A 101 -32.99 35.61 -6.31
C LYS A 101 -33.79 36.90 -6.48
N PHE A 102 -35.00 36.93 -5.93
CA PHE A 102 -35.80 38.14 -5.78
C PHE A 102 -36.37 38.22 -4.36
N ALA A 103 -36.96 39.36 -4.00
CA ALA A 103 -37.45 39.64 -2.64
C ALA A 103 -36.38 39.45 -1.55
N THR A 104 -35.11 39.78 -1.87
CA THR A 104 -34.00 39.67 -0.91
C THR A 104 -33.89 40.94 -0.07
N HIS A 105 -33.69 40.80 1.24
CA HIS A 105 -33.41 41.91 2.13
C HIS A 105 -31.90 42.21 2.14
N LEU A 106 -31.55 43.50 2.02
CA LEU A 106 -30.18 43.98 1.99
C LEU A 106 -29.88 44.80 3.26
N PRO A 107 -28.61 44.90 3.68
CA PRO A 107 -28.20 45.80 4.74
C PRO A 107 -28.45 47.26 4.35
N LEU A 108 -28.95 48.05 5.30
CA LEU A 108 -29.14 49.49 5.14
C LEU A 108 -27.86 50.23 5.55
N SER A 109 -27.40 51.14 4.70
CA SER A 109 -26.29 52.03 5.06
C SER A 109 -26.71 53.03 6.15
N THR A 110 -25.79 53.36 7.05
CA THR A 110 -25.92 54.45 8.03
C THR A 110 -25.36 55.77 7.51
N ASN A 111 -24.89 55.82 6.26
CA ASN A 111 -24.28 57.01 5.65
C ASN A 111 -25.36 57.98 5.15
N PHE A 112 -25.93 58.74 6.08
CA PHE A 112 -26.98 59.73 5.79
C PHE A 112 -26.57 60.79 4.76
N LYS A 113 -25.26 61.03 4.56
CA LYS A 113 -24.76 61.98 3.56
C LYS A 113 -25.05 61.50 2.14
N GLU A 114 -24.88 60.21 1.87
CA GLU A 114 -25.14 59.61 0.56
C GLU A 114 -26.64 59.31 0.37
N ILE A 115 -27.34 58.91 1.43
CA ILE A 115 -28.78 58.60 1.37
C ILE A 115 -29.62 59.88 1.24
N GLY A 116 -29.26 60.97 1.92
CA GLY A 116 -30.00 62.23 1.87
C GLY A 116 -31.49 62.07 2.22
N LYS A 117 -32.38 62.51 1.32
CA LYS A 117 -33.85 62.41 1.47
C LYS A 117 -34.45 61.16 0.81
N HIS A 118 -33.63 60.17 0.43
CA HIS A 118 -34.10 59.01 -0.32
C HIS A 118 -34.65 57.92 0.62
N GLY A 119 -35.54 57.07 0.07
CA GLY A 119 -36.18 55.98 0.81
C GLY A 119 -35.28 54.77 1.09
N THR A 120 -35.87 53.76 1.74
CA THR A 120 -35.20 52.53 2.20
C THR A 120 -34.48 51.76 1.10
N ARG A 121 -35.03 51.67 -0.12
CA ARG A 121 -34.37 51.02 -1.27
C ARG A 121 -33.03 51.67 -1.64
N HIS A 122 -32.91 53.00 -1.49
CA HIS A 122 -31.65 53.70 -1.74
C HIS A 122 -30.65 53.42 -0.62
N GLY A 123 -31.09 53.45 0.64
CA GLY A 123 -30.26 53.06 1.78
C GLY A 123 -29.74 51.63 1.68
N ALA A 124 -30.57 50.71 1.18
CA ALA A 124 -30.21 49.32 0.92
C ALA A 124 -29.16 49.17 -0.20
N ALA A 125 -29.33 49.92 -1.29
CA ALA A 125 -28.34 49.95 -2.39
C ALA A 125 -26.98 50.50 -1.95
N VAL A 126 -26.97 51.55 -1.12
CA VAL A 126 -25.73 52.07 -0.53
C VAL A 126 -25.13 51.04 0.41
N GLY A 127 -25.92 50.45 1.31
CA GLY A 127 -25.43 49.49 2.30
C GLY A 127 -24.76 48.27 1.67
N ILE A 128 -25.37 47.65 0.66
CA ILE A 128 -24.76 46.48 0.01
C ILE A 128 -23.48 46.84 -0.76
N THR A 129 -23.41 48.04 -1.36
CA THR A 129 -22.24 48.47 -2.15
C THR A 129 -21.11 49.08 -1.31
N GLU A 130 -21.34 49.35 -0.02
CA GLU A 130 -20.28 49.69 0.94
C GLU A 130 -19.42 48.47 1.32
N ILE A 131 -20.04 47.29 1.33
CA ILE A 131 -19.41 46.04 1.78
C ILE A 131 -19.09 45.05 0.66
N THR A 132 -19.63 45.26 -0.54
CA THR A 132 -19.38 44.42 -1.72
C THR A 132 -19.07 45.25 -2.96
N ASP A 133 -18.43 44.60 -3.92
CA ASP A 133 -18.13 45.19 -5.23
C ASP A 133 -19.30 45.17 -6.24
N SER A 134 -20.52 45.05 -5.73
CA SER A 134 -21.76 45.04 -6.50
C SER A 134 -22.10 46.41 -7.10
N PHE A 135 -22.98 46.39 -8.11
CA PHE A 135 -23.55 47.59 -8.70
C PHE A 135 -25.06 47.54 -8.57
N CYS A 136 -25.64 48.59 -7.98
CA CYS A 136 -27.07 48.66 -7.77
C CYS A 136 -27.73 49.67 -8.71
N ILE A 137 -28.89 49.32 -9.23
CA ILE A 137 -29.80 50.21 -9.95
C ILE A 137 -31.05 50.37 -9.09
N VAL A 138 -31.41 51.61 -8.78
CA VAL A 138 -32.57 51.95 -7.96
C VAL A 138 -33.49 52.86 -8.76
N VAL A 139 -34.79 52.56 -8.76
CA VAL A 139 -35.83 53.46 -9.30
C VAL A 139 -36.68 53.93 -8.12
N SER A 140 -36.82 55.24 -7.98
CA SER A 140 -37.65 55.86 -6.94
C SER A 140 -39.13 55.73 -7.26
N GLU A 141 -39.90 55.12 -6.37
CA GLU A 141 -41.37 55.04 -6.48
C GLU A 141 -42.05 56.41 -6.33
N GLU A 142 -41.42 57.36 -5.64
CA GLU A 142 -41.97 58.71 -5.44
C GLU A 142 -41.74 59.60 -6.67
N THR A 143 -40.52 59.57 -7.20
CA THR A 143 -40.06 60.54 -8.21
C THR A 143 -39.87 59.96 -9.60
N GLY A 144 -39.82 58.63 -9.75
CA GLY A 144 -39.46 57.96 -11.00
C GLY A 144 -37.99 58.14 -11.40
N LYS A 145 -37.16 58.80 -10.58
CA LYS A 145 -35.74 59.01 -10.88
C LYS A 145 -34.96 57.71 -10.72
N ILE A 146 -34.01 57.48 -11.63
CA ILE A 146 -33.09 56.36 -11.58
C ILE A 146 -31.80 56.80 -10.89
N SER A 147 -31.35 56.02 -9.91
CA SER A 147 -30.06 56.18 -9.25
C SER A 147 -29.23 54.91 -9.41
N VAL A 148 -27.91 55.09 -9.54
CA VAL A 148 -26.95 53.98 -9.53
C VAL A 148 -26.06 54.09 -8.32
N THR A 149 -25.70 52.95 -7.74
CA THR A 149 -24.86 52.90 -6.54
C THR A 149 -23.72 51.91 -6.74
N LYS A 150 -22.51 52.33 -6.39
CA LYS A 150 -21.29 51.51 -6.44
C LYS A 150 -20.26 52.06 -5.46
N ASP A 151 -19.43 51.19 -4.89
CA ASP A 151 -18.36 51.58 -3.95
C ASP A 151 -18.89 52.50 -2.82
N GLY A 152 -20.09 52.20 -2.32
CA GLY A 152 -20.79 52.97 -1.28
C GLY A 152 -21.23 54.38 -1.67
N LYS A 153 -21.17 54.75 -2.95
CA LYS A 153 -21.55 56.08 -3.45
C LYS A 153 -22.74 56.01 -4.38
N MET A 154 -23.70 56.91 -4.19
CA MET A 154 -24.91 56.98 -5.00
C MET A 154 -24.85 58.15 -5.99
N LYS A 155 -25.32 57.91 -7.22
CA LYS A 155 -25.44 58.93 -8.26
C LYS A 155 -26.83 58.86 -8.88
N THR A 156 -27.63 59.91 -8.67
CA THR A 156 -28.91 60.08 -9.36
C THR A 156 -28.67 60.56 -10.79
N LEU A 157 -29.32 59.89 -11.75
CA LEU A 157 -29.18 60.16 -13.17
C LEU A 157 -30.20 61.21 -13.61
N GLN A 158 -29.81 62.08 -14.53
CA GLN A 158 -30.71 63.10 -15.11
C GLN A 158 -31.42 62.56 -16.35
N GLU A 159 -30.70 61.82 -17.20
CA GLU A 159 -31.24 61.19 -18.39
C GLU A 159 -31.16 59.68 -18.34
N PHE A 160 -32.09 59.00 -19.02
CA PHE A 160 -32.06 57.54 -19.18
C PHE A 160 -30.82 57.04 -19.94
N THR A 161 -30.27 57.86 -20.84
CA THR A 161 -29.05 57.54 -21.60
C THR A 161 -27.82 57.41 -20.69
N ASP A 162 -27.82 58.06 -19.53
CA ASP A 162 -26.72 57.98 -18.57
C ASP A 162 -26.70 56.64 -17.82
N LEU A 163 -27.84 55.95 -17.71
CA LEU A 163 -27.91 54.61 -17.12
C LEU A 163 -27.10 53.63 -17.96
N GLU A 164 -27.30 53.65 -19.29
CA GLU A 164 -26.57 52.82 -20.21
C GLU A 164 -25.06 53.07 -20.12
N LYS A 165 -24.64 54.34 -20.07
CA LYS A 165 -23.22 54.70 -19.93
C LYS A 165 -22.60 54.20 -18.63
N GLU A 166 -23.24 54.43 -17.49
CA GLU A 166 -22.72 54.00 -16.18
C GLU A 166 -22.72 52.47 -16.06
N PHE A 167 -23.77 51.81 -16.56
CA PHE A 167 -23.84 50.35 -16.53
C PHE A 167 -22.81 49.72 -17.47
N GLU A 168 -22.64 50.24 -18.70
CA GLU A 168 -21.56 49.79 -19.59
C GLU A 168 -20.18 49.98 -18.96
N LYS A 169 -19.95 51.11 -18.28
CA LYS A 169 -18.69 51.40 -17.59
C LYS A 169 -18.43 50.37 -16.49
N TYR A 170 -19.45 50.02 -15.70
CA TYR A 170 -19.34 48.97 -14.69
C TYR A 170 -19.02 47.61 -15.33
N ILE A 171 -19.78 47.20 -16.35
CA ILE A 171 -19.57 45.91 -17.02
C ILE A 171 -18.18 45.81 -17.63
N LYS A 172 -17.70 46.85 -18.31
CA LYS A 172 -16.33 46.86 -18.88
C LYS A 172 -15.24 46.77 -17.81
N SER A 173 -15.46 47.41 -16.66
CA SER A 173 -14.49 47.42 -15.57
C SER A 173 -14.44 46.10 -14.80
N LYS A 174 -15.59 45.42 -14.61
CA LYS A 174 -15.69 44.20 -13.80
C LYS A 174 -15.64 42.92 -14.63
N PHE A 175 -16.23 42.94 -15.82
CA PHE A 175 -16.24 41.85 -16.78
C PHE A 175 -15.46 42.30 -18.04
N PRO A 176 -14.13 42.49 -17.95
CA PRO A 176 -13.34 42.83 -19.12
C PRO A 176 -13.63 41.78 -20.20
N LYS A 177 -13.88 42.24 -21.44
CA LYS A 177 -13.98 41.34 -22.58
C LYS A 177 -12.76 40.44 -22.49
N SER A 178 -12.96 39.14 -22.29
CA SER A 178 -11.90 38.18 -22.48
C SER A 178 -11.44 38.39 -23.90
N THR A 179 -10.34 39.12 -24.08
CA THR A 179 -9.58 39.10 -25.31
C THR A 179 -9.44 37.62 -25.64
N LYS A 180 -9.57 37.26 -26.91
CA LYS A 180 -9.25 35.92 -27.42
C LYS A 180 -7.75 35.63 -27.23
N GLU A 181 -7.21 35.79 -26.03
CA GLU A 181 -6.01 35.08 -25.65
C GLU A 181 -6.43 33.63 -25.54
N ASN A 182 -5.99 32.86 -26.53
CA ASN A 182 -6.19 31.43 -26.65
C ASN A 182 -6.16 30.78 -25.25
N LYS A 183 -7.27 30.20 -24.78
CA LYS A 183 -7.30 29.47 -23.50
C LYS A 183 -6.12 28.49 -23.36
N LEU A 184 -5.64 27.95 -24.49
CA LEU A 184 -4.40 27.20 -24.58
C LEU A 184 -3.17 27.96 -24.09
N SER A 185 -2.92 29.21 -24.48
CA SER A 185 -1.71 29.95 -24.08
C SER A 185 -1.66 30.23 -22.58
N ARG A 186 -2.80 30.42 -21.92
CA ARG A 186 -2.88 30.63 -20.47
C ARG A 186 -2.71 29.33 -19.67
N ILE A 187 -3.33 28.24 -20.15
CA ILE A 187 -3.15 26.88 -19.59
C ILE A 187 -1.71 26.38 -19.78
N ILE A 188 -1.08 26.74 -20.91
CA ILE A 188 0.32 26.43 -21.17
C ILE A 188 1.20 27.31 -20.27
N LYS A 189 1.10 28.64 -20.29
CA LYS A 189 2.07 29.51 -19.61
C LYS A 189 2.08 29.45 -18.08
N GLN A 190 0.95 29.20 -17.41
CA GLN A 190 0.95 29.23 -15.93
C GLN A 190 1.52 27.96 -15.28
N ASP A 191 1.50 26.82 -15.97
CA ASP A 191 1.92 25.54 -15.37
C ASP A 191 2.88 24.72 -16.22
N PHE A 192 3.34 25.20 -17.39
CA PHE A 192 4.18 24.39 -18.30
C PHE A 192 5.42 23.83 -17.60
N LEU A 193 6.06 24.66 -16.78
CA LEU A 193 7.29 24.30 -16.06
C LEU A 193 7.03 23.19 -15.03
N LEU A 194 5.90 23.28 -14.30
CA LEU A 194 5.51 22.28 -13.31
C LEU A 194 5.04 20.99 -13.98
N ARG A 195 4.35 21.08 -15.13
CA ARG A 195 3.89 19.90 -15.90
C ARG A 195 5.08 19.15 -16.50
N ILE A 196 6.01 19.86 -17.13
CA ILE A 196 7.26 19.27 -17.63
C ILE A 196 8.10 18.72 -16.47
N GLY A 197 8.20 19.45 -15.36
CA GLY A 197 8.87 18.98 -14.15
C GLY A 197 8.27 17.66 -13.63
N SER A 198 6.94 17.58 -13.55
CA SER A 198 6.23 16.37 -13.12
C SER A 198 6.41 15.19 -14.09
N LEU A 199 6.39 15.44 -15.39
CA LEU A 199 6.64 14.43 -16.42
C LEU A 199 8.09 13.95 -16.41
N ALA A 200 9.05 14.84 -16.17
CA ALA A 200 10.46 14.49 -16.03
C ALA A 200 10.69 13.64 -14.78
N VAL A 201 10.11 14.02 -13.63
CA VAL A 201 10.18 13.24 -12.39
C VAL A 201 9.51 11.87 -12.58
N ALA A 202 8.34 11.81 -13.19
CA ALA A 202 7.66 10.55 -13.50
C ALA A 202 8.50 9.68 -14.45
N GLY A 203 9.13 10.28 -15.46
CA GLY A 203 10.03 9.59 -16.39
C GLY A 203 11.30 9.06 -15.70
N ILE A 204 11.88 9.83 -14.77
CA ILE A 204 13.03 9.39 -13.97
C ILE A 204 12.62 8.22 -13.06
N ILE A 205 11.50 8.34 -12.35
CA ILE A 205 10.98 7.26 -11.50
C ILE A 205 10.72 6.00 -12.34
N TRP A 206 10.05 6.15 -13.48
CA TRP A 206 9.77 5.04 -14.38
C TRP A 206 11.07 4.43 -14.93
N PHE A 207 12.05 5.25 -15.32
CA PHE A 207 13.35 4.76 -15.80
C PHE A 207 14.06 3.94 -14.72
N PHE A 208 14.14 4.45 -13.48
CA PHE A 208 14.78 3.71 -12.39
C PHE A 208 14.00 2.46 -11.97
N ALA A 209 12.66 2.50 -12.00
CA ALA A 209 11.82 1.37 -11.62
C ALA A 209 11.73 0.29 -12.71
N ALA A 210 11.61 0.69 -13.98
CA ALA A 210 11.40 -0.23 -15.11
C ALA A 210 12.71 -0.76 -15.68
N TYR A 211 13.79 0.03 -15.71
CA TYR A 211 15.08 -0.41 -16.28
C TYR A 211 15.74 -1.52 -15.45
N GLN A 212 15.41 -1.62 -14.15
CA GLN A 212 15.93 -2.68 -13.27
C GLN A 212 14.99 -3.88 -13.10
N ALA A 213 13.81 -3.90 -13.75
CA ALA A 213 12.77 -4.89 -13.51
C ALA A 213 12.88 -6.19 -14.34
N GLY A 214 14.06 -6.49 -14.89
CA GLY A 214 14.32 -7.78 -15.53
C GLY A 214 14.28 -8.92 -14.50
N ILE A 215 13.55 -10.01 -14.81
CA ILE A 215 13.70 -11.27 -14.07
C ILE A 215 15.01 -11.89 -14.57
N VAL A 216 15.96 -12.03 -13.66
CA VAL A 216 17.26 -12.67 -13.96
C VAL A 216 17.25 -14.06 -13.33
N GLU A 217 17.73 -15.05 -14.07
CA GLU A 217 17.88 -16.43 -13.59
C GLU A 217 19.37 -16.78 -13.45
N LYS A 218 19.74 -17.42 -12.34
CA LYS A 218 21.07 -18.03 -12.16
C LYS A 218 20.96 -19.46 -11.63
N THR A 219 21.94 -20.28 -11.99
CA THR A 219 22.05 -21.66 -11.55
C THR A 219 23.14 -21.79 -10.49
N TYR A 220 22.83 -22.43 -9.37
CA TYR A 220 23.77 -22.75 -8.30
C TYR A 220 23.86 -24.26 -8.11
N ASN A 221 25.07 -24.77 -7.91
CA ASN A 221 25.30 -26.17 -7.54
C ASN A 221 25.34 -26.24 -6.01
N VAL A 222 24.30 -26.80 -5.40
CA VAL A 222 24.16 -26.86 -3.95
C VAL A 222 24.56 -28.24 -3.47
N PRO A 223 25.58 -28.36 -2.60
CA PRO A 223 25.95 -29.65 -2.02
C PRO A 223 24.86 -30.14 -1.06
N LEU A 224 24.71 -31.45 -0.97
CA LEU A 224 23.82 -32.10 -0.01
C LEU A 224 24.44 -32.09 1.39
N ASP A 225 24.41 -30.94 2.07
CA ASP A 225 25.00 -30.77 3.40
C ASP A 225 23.97 -30.86 4.54
N THR A 226 24.39 -31.49 5.65
CA THR A 226 23.70 -31.54 6.95
C THR A 226 22.41 -32.37 7.04
N LEU A 227 22.44 -33.58 6.48
CA LEU A 227 21.42 -34.61 6.74
C LEU A 227 21.40 -34.92 8.25
N LYS A 228 20.34 -34.50 8.97
CA LYS A 228 20.11 -34.96 10.34
C LYS A 228 19.65 -36.41 10.28
N LEU A 229 20.60 -37.33 10.30
CA LEU A 229 20.31 -38.76 10.28
C LEU A 229 19.82 -39.24 11.65
N PRO A 230 18.79 -40.09 11.70
CA PRO A 230 18.42 -40.78 12.92
C PRO A 230 19.55 -41.73 13.35
N LYS A 231 19.73 -41.92 14.67
CA LYS A 231 20.89 -42.63 15.25
C LYS A 231 21.02 -44.11 14.82
N ASN A 232 19.95 -44.71 14.30
CA ASN A 232 19.85 -46.12 13.92
C ASN A 232 19.98 -46.38 12.41
N VAL A 233 20.36 -45.38 11.61
CA VAL A 233 20.49 -45.49 10.15
C VAL A 233 21.80 -44.91 9.67
N ILE A 234 22.49 -45.62 8.79
CA ILE A 234 23.70 -45.16 8.12
C ILE A 234 23.46 -45.13 6.62
N ILE A 235 23.89 -44.05 5.96
CA ILE A 235 23.90 -43.96 4.51
C ILE A 235 25.23 -44.53 4.01
N GLU A 236 25.17 -45.53 3.14
CA GLU A 236 26.34 -46.14 2.53
C GLU A 236 26.80 -45.34 1.31
N GLU A 237 25.87 -44.98 0.44
CA GLU A 237 26.12 -44.24 -0.79
C GLU A 237 24.93 -43.35 -1.15
N TYR A 238 25.20 -42.20 -1.76
CA TYR A 238 24.18 -41.34 -2.35
C TYR A 238 24.68 -40.73 -3.65
N SER A 239 23.77 -40.57 -4.61
CA SER A 239 24.04 -39.98 -5.91
C SER A 239 22.83 -39.17 -6.42
N PRO A 240 23.04 -37.94 -6.93
CA PRO A 240 24.31 -37.20 -7.05
C PRO A 240 24.74 -36.51 -5.73
N LYS A 241 25.96 -35.95 -5.68
CA LYS A 241 26.48 -35.21 -4.51
C LYS A 241 26.03 -33.75 -4.43
N ASP A 242 25.66 -33.19 -5.57
CA ASP A 242 25.19 -31.83 -5.76
C ASP A 242 23.86 -31.82 -6.51
N VAL A 243 23.03 -30.83 -6.19
CA VAL A 243 21.77 -30.55 -6.90
C VAL A 243 21.90 -29.17 -7.53
N LYS A 244 21.65 -29.09 -8.84
CA LYS A 244 21.60 -27.81 -9.55
C LYS A 244 20.25 -27.16 -9.31
N ILE A 245 20.26 -26.00 -8.68
CA ILE A 245 19.06 -25.21 -8.46
C ILE A 245 19.08 -23.98 -9.37
N ARG A 246 17.97 -23.74 -10.07
CA ARG A 246 17.77 -22.51 -10.83
C ARG A 246 16.92 -21.57 -10.02
N VAL A 247 17.43 -20.37 -9.80
CA VAL A 247 16.79 -19.39 -8.95
C VAL A 247 16.52 -18.12 -9.75
N SER A 248 15.31 -17.59 -9.62
CA SER A 248 14.88 -16.34 -10.25
C SER A 248 14.64 -15.25 -9.19
N THR A 249 15.04 -14.02 -9.53
CA THR A 249 14.73 -12.83 -8.72
C THR A 249 14.53 -11.61 -9.63
N ARG A 250 13.99 -10.53 -9.07
CA ARG A 250 13.80 -9.25 -9.76
C ARG A 250 15.01 -8.36 -9.52
N GLY A 251 15.72 -8.03 -10.58
CA GLY A 251 16.90 -7.16 -10.53
C GLY A 251 18.23 -7.91 -10.39
N GLU A 252 19.21 -7.49 -11.18
CA GLU A 252 20.52 -8.14 -11.30
C GLU A 252 21.39 -8.00 -10.04
N ASN A 253 21.21 -6.90 -9.29
CA ASN A 253 22.00 -6.60 -8.09
C ASN A 253 21.77 -7.59 -6.95
N SER A 254 20.61 -8.24 -6.89
CA SER A 254 20.28 -9.20 -5.83
C SER A 254 21.16 -10.46 -5.88
N PHE A 255 21.81 -10.77 -7.01
CA PHE A 255 22.73 -11.90 -7.12
C PHE A 255 24.19 -11.58 -6.76
N LYS A 256 24.54 -10.32 -6.45
CA LYS A 256 25.93 -9.95 -6.14
C LYS A 256 26.42 -10.50 -4.80
N GLU A 257 25.51 -10.71 -3.86
CA GLU A 257 25.82 -11.10 -2.48
C GLU A 257 25.50 -12.57 -2.17
N ILE A 258 25.01 -13.34 -3.15
CA ILE A 258 24.49 -14.69 -2.92
C ILE A 258 25.38 -15.76 -3.51
N SER A 259 25.64 -16.76 -2.68
CA SER A 259 26.49 -17.90 -2.98
C SER A 259 25.74 -19.23 -2.83
N ALA A 260 26.35 -20.32 -3.29
CA ALA A 260 25.78 -21.67 -3.14
C ALA A 260 25.55 -22.09 -1.67
N LYS A 261 26.23 -21.47 -0.71
CA LYS A 261 26.14 -21.79 0.73
C LYS A 261 24.85 -21.28 1.40
N ASP A 262 24.18 -20.32 0.76
CA ASP A 262 22.97 -19.69 1.28
C ASP A 262 21.72 -20.55 1.03
N PHE A 263 21.87 -21.60 0.21
CA PHE A 263 20.84 -22.57 -0.07
C PHE A 263 21.11 -23.86 0.70
N ARG A 264 20.08 -24.38 1.36
CA ARG A 264 20.13 -25.63 2.13
C ARG A 264 19.04 -26.57 1.69
N ILE A 265 19.38 -27.85 1.54
CA ILE A 265 18.45 -28.91 1.15
C ILE A 265 18.12 -29.74 2.40
N ASN A 266 16.93 -29.51 2.96
CA ASN A 266 16.44 -30.20 4.15
C ASN A 266 15.57 -31.40 3.73
N MET A 267 16.19 -32.58 3.65
CA MET A 267 15.48 -33.83 3.37
C MET A 267 15.02 -34.52 4.65
N ASP A 268 13.85 -35.16 4.59
CA ASP A 268 13.31 -35.99 5.67
C ASP A 268 13.74 -37.45 5.47
N PHE A 269 14.35 -38.04 6.51
CA PHE A 269 14.89 -39.41 6.52
C PHE A 269 14.11 -40.35 7.44
N SER A 270 12.96 -39.91 7.97
CA SER A 270 12.21 -40.69 8.95
C SER A 270 11.68 -42.02 8.39
N ASN A 271 11.39 -42.07 7.08
CA ASN A 271 10.75 -43.20 6.41
C ASN A 271 11.70 -44.00 5.49
N LEU A 272 13.00 -43.96 5.74
CA LEU A 272 13.95 -44.76 4.96
C LEU A 272 13.67 -46.26 5.09
N GLN A 273 13.83 -47.00 4.01
CA GLN A 273 13.84 -48.46 3.97
C GLN A 273 15.27 -48.99 3.90
N ASN A 274 15.48 -50.26 4.19
CA ASN A 274 16.79 -50.88 4.01
C ASN A 274 17.08 -51.02 2.50
N GLY A 275 18.30 -50.68 2.06
CA GLY A 275 18.69 -50.66 0.65
C GLY A 275 18.40 -49.33 -0.07
N VAL A 276 18.00 -49.41 -1.34
CA VAL A 276 17.89 -48.23 -2.22
C VAL A 276 16.59 -47.46 -1.96
N ASN A 277 16.73 -46.19 -1.59
CA ASN A 277 15.67 -45.23 -1.37
C ASN A 277 15.68 -44.15 -2.45
N LYS A 278 14.47 -43.75 -2.88
CA LYS A 278 14.27 -42.69 -3.86
C LYS A 278 13.69 -41.47 -3.17
N LEU A 279 14.47 -40.39 -3.08
CA LEU A 279 14.02 -39.15 -2.46
C LEU A 279 13.71 -38.09 -3.52
N PRO A 280 12.45 -37.66 -3.66
CA PRO A 280 12.09 -36.59 -4.59
C PRO A 280 12.53 -35.22 -4.07
N VAL A 281 13.17 -34.43 -4.94
CA VAL A 281 13.58 -33.05 -4.65
C VAL A 281 12.44 -32.10 -5.00
N THR A 282 11.79 -31.54 -3.98
CA THR A 282 10.65 -30.61 -4.13
C THR A 282 11.01 -29.19 -3.67
N LYS A 283 10.27 -28.19 -4.13
CA LYS A 283 10.50 -26.78 -3.73
C LYS A 283 10.52 -26.55 -2.21
N ASN A 284 9.71 -27.31 -1.46
CA ASN A 284 9.56 -27.15 -0.01
C ASN A 284 10.75 -27.65 0.80
N ILE A 285 11.61 -28.49 0.22
CA ILE A 285 12.79 -29.00 0.91
C ILE A 285 14.00 -28.08 0.77
N VAL A 286 13.95 -27.08 -0.13
CA VAL A 286 15.07 -26.15 -0.35
C VAL A 286 14.79 -24.82 0.34
N THR A 287 15.61 -24.48 1.32
CA THR A 287 15.56 -23.20 2.04
C THR A 287 16.59 -22.25 1.42
N GLY A 288 16.19 -21.02 1.14
CA GLY A 288 17.07 -19.98 0.60
C GLY A 288 16.71 -18.58 1.11
N PRO A 289 17.49 -17.56 0.74
CA PRO A 289 17.28 -16.18 1.17
C PRO A 289 15.93 -15.61 0.71
N ALA A 290 15.37 -14.68 1.51
CA ALA A 290 14.16 -13.96 1.16
C ALA A 290 14.36 -13.21 -0.17
N ASN A 291 13.35 -13.19 -1.04
CA ASN A 291 13.31 -12.57 -2.39
C ASN A 291 13.75 -13.45 -3.56
N PHE A 292 13.98 -14.75 -3.33
CA PHE A 292 14.36 -15.69 -4.39
C PHE A 292 13.27 -16.73 -4.62
N SER A 293 12.92 -16.94 -5.88
CA SER A 293 12.00 -18.00 -6.29
C SER A 293 12.78 -19.11 -6.98
N ILE A 294 12.72 -20.30 -6.41
CA ILE A 294 13.33 -21.46 -7.07
C ILE A 294 12.41 -21.90 -8.21
N THR A 295 12.98 -21.92 -9.42
CA THR A 295 12.28 -22.22 -10.68
C THR A 295 12.39 -23.70 -11.02
N SER A 296 13.57 -24.31 -10.89
CA SER A 296 13.80 -25.73 -11.20
C SER A 296 14.92 -26.35 -10.38
N PHE A 297 14.92 -27.68 -10.33
CA PHE A 297 15.93 -28.51 -9.67
C PHE A 297 16.34 -29.63 -10.63
N GLU A 298 17.65 -29.85 -10.78
CA GLU A 298 18.21 -30.93 -11.58
C GLU A 298 19.29 -31.67 -10.76
N PRO A 299 19.13 -32.99 -10.49
CA PRO A 299 17.96 -33.83 -10.78
C PRO A 299 16.81 -33.60 -9.79
N ASN A 300 15.62 -34.09 -10.15
CA ASN A 300 14.42 -34.06 -9.30
C ASN A 300 14.32 -35.28 -8.35
N LEU A 301 15.28 -36.20 -8.40
CA LEU A 301 15.28 -37.43 -7.63
C LEU A 301 16.71 -37.78 -7.23
N ILE A 302 16.89 -38.05 -5.94
CA ILE A 302 18.16 -38.49 -5.36
C ILE A 302 18.01 -39.95 -4.99
N LEU A 303 18.98 -40.75 -5.39
CA LEU A 303 19.08 -42.15 -5.01
C LEU A 303 20.06 -42.26 -3.85
N LEU A 304 19.63 -42.89 -2.75
CA LEU A 304 20.50 -43.18 -1.62
C LEU A 304 20.33 -44.62 -1.16
N THR A 305 21.42 -45.23 -0.72
CA THR A 305 21.42 -46.56 -0.12
C THR A 305 21.57 -46.40 1.38
N ALA A 306 20.60 -46.89 2.13
CA ALA A 306 20.57 -46.81 3.59
C ALA A 306 20.59 -48.20 4.21
N GLN A 307 21.44 -48.39 5.22
CA GLN A 307 21.47 -49.58 6.04
C GLN A 307 20.89 -49.26 7.41
N LYS A 308 19.85 -50.01 7.79
CA LYS A 308 19.24 -49.91 9.12
C LYS A 308 19.93 -50.82 10.11
N TYR A 309 19.95 -50.39 11.36
CA TYR A 309 20.50 -51.15 12.47
C TYR A 309 19.46 -51.32 13.58
N TYR A 310 19.49 -52.48 14.23
CA TYR A 310 18.72 -52.75 15.44
C TYR A 310 19.66 -53.08 16.60
N LEU A 311 19.23 -52.79 17.82
CA LEU A 311 20.04 -52.96 19.02
C LEU A 311 19.83 -54.36 19.59
N VAL A 312 20.92 -55.09 19.79
CA VAL A 312 20.91 -56.42 20.41
C VAL A 312 21.88 -56.43 21.58
N GLU A 313 21.48 -57.07 22.68
CA GLU A 313 22.35 -57.33 23.81
C GLU A 313 23.01 -58.70 23.67
N LEU A 314 24.33 -58.71 23.56
CA LEU A 314 25.11 -59.91 23.31
C LEU A 314 26.05 -60.20 24.49
N PRO A 315 26.17 -61.47 24.93
CA PRO A 315 27.10 -61.86 25.97
C PRO A 315 28.55 -61.81 25.48
N ILE A 316 29.49 -61.49 26.38
CA ILE A 316 30.92 -61.49 26.09
C ILE A 316 31.53 -62.84 26.48
N SER A 317 32.21 -63.49 25.53
CA SER A 317 32.98 -64.72 25.80
C SER A 317 34.47 -64.39 25.93
N VAL A 318 35.01 -64.57 27.13
CA VAL A 318 36.47 -64.50 27.36
C VAL A 318 37.13 -65.72 26.71
N LYS A 319 38.01 -65.51 25.73
CA LYS A 319 38.85 -66.58 25.16
C LYS A 319 40.20 -66.58 25.86
N THR A 320 40.74 -67.76 26.15
CA THR A 320 42.04 -67.93 26.81
C THR A 320 42.95 -68.84 26.00
N THR A 321 44.25 -68.59 26.04
CA THR A 321 45.29 -69.40 25.39
C THR A 321 46.39 -69.77 26.39
N GLY A 322 47.11 -70.86 26.14
CA GLY A 322 48.15 -71.36 27.04
C GLY A 322 47.62 -72.27 28.16
N LYS A 323 48.54 -72.78 28.99
CA LYS A 323 48.23 -73.62 30.16
C LYS A 323 48.79 -72.95 31.42
N LEU A 324 48.02 -72.97 32.50
CA LEU A 324 48.47 -72.47 33.81
C LEU A 324 49.67 -73.30 34.31
N LYS A 325 50.64 -72.65 34.95
CA LYS A 325 51.82 -73.31 35.55
C LYS A 325 51.42 -74.05 36.84
N GLY A 326 51.83 -75.31 37.00
CA GLY A 326 51.67 -76.09 38.24
C GLY A 326 50.35 -76.86 38.39
N ARG A 327 49.94 -77.19 39.62
CA ARG A 327 48.63 -77.79 39.95
C ARG A 327 47.55 -76.71 40.10
N LEU A 328 47.40 -75.81 39.13
CA LEU A 328 46.38 -74.75 39.17
C LEU A 328 45.29 -75.04 38.13
N THR A 329 44.03 -74.85 38.51
CA THR A 329 42.88 -75.02 37.61
C THR A 329 42.13 -73.70 37.48
N LEU A 330 41.74 -73.36 36.24
CA LEU A 330 40.89 -72.23 35.95
C LEU A 330 39.44 -72.62 36.26
N THR A 331 38.84 -72.03 37.29
CA THR A 331 37.48 -72.38 37.75
C THR A 331 36.42 -71.55 37.04
N ALA A 332 36.70 -70.27 36.76
CA ALA A 332 35.78 -69.37 36.06
C ALA A 332 36.51 -68.28 35.25
N THR A 333 35.89 -67.87 34.15
CA THR A 333 36.27 -66.70 33.34
C THR A 333 35.03 -65.86 33.09
N GLU A 334 34.95 -64.68 33.71
CA GLU A 334 33.82 -63.77 33.52
C GLU A 334 34.30 -62.44 32.95
N ALA A 335 33.52 -61.89 32.01
CA ALA A 335 33.72 -60.54 31.53
C ALA A 335 32.90 -59.55 32.37
N GLU A 336 33.48 -58.39 32.64
CA GLU A 336 32.84 -57.24 33.25
C GLU A 336 32.86 -56.08 32.24
N PRO A 337 31.70 -55.65 31.70
CA PRO A 337 30.34 -56.18 31.91
C PRO A 337 30.07 -57.53 31.22
N LYS A 338 29.05 -58.28 31.68
CA LYS A 338 28.71 -59.63 31.17
C LYS A 338 28.14 -59.64 29.74
N SER A 339 27.50 -58.54 29.35
CA SER A 339 26.86 -58.33 28.07
C SER A 339 27.06 -56.90 27.58
N LEU A 340 26.98 -56.70 26.27
CA LEU A 340 27.05 -55.38 25.63
C LEU A 340 25.96 -55.21 24.60
N LYS A 341 25.49 -53.97 24.48
CA LYS A 341 24.55 -53.55 23.46
C LYS A 341 25.30 -53.20 22.18
N VAL A 342 24.93 -53.85 21.09
CA VAL A 342 25.59 -53.74 19.78
C VAL A 342 24.54 -53.48 18.71
N TRP A 343 24.89 -52.59 17.78
CA TRP A 343 24.13 -52.33 16.57
C TRP A 343 24.40 -53.43 15.55
N VAL A 344 23.34 -54.18 15.21
CA VAL A 344 23.35 -55.24 14.21
C VAL A 344 22.65 -54.75 12.95
N PRO A 345 23.23 -54.93 11.74
CA PRO A 345 22.56 -54.60 10.48
C PRO A 345 21.25 -55.38 10.34
N GLU A 346 20.16 -54.68 9.99
CA GLU A 346 18.87 -55.30 9.68
C GLU A 346 19.02 -56.24 8.46
N GLY A 347 18.70 -57.53 8.66
CA GLY A 347 18.89 -58.59 7.66
C GLY A 347 20.08 -59.52 7.92
N ALA A 348 20.97 -59.19 8.87
CA ALA A 348 22.03 -60.09 9.34
C ALA A 348 21.60 -60.83 10.61
N GLU A 349 21.99 -62.10 10.72
CA GLU A 349 21.80 -62.88 11.96
C GLU A 349 22.75 -62.37 13.04
N PRO A 350 22.25 -62.08 14.27
CA PRO A 350 23.11 -61.64 15.35
C PRO A 350 24.04 -62.79 15.78
N PRO A 351 25.34 -62.54 16.01
CA PRO A 351 26.22 -63.58 16.53
C PRO A 351 25.79 -63.98 17.95
N THR A 352 26.08 -65.21 18.35
CA THR A 352 25.68 -65.74 19.67
C THR A 352 26.45 -65.09 20.82
N GLU A 353 27.71 -64.73 20.61
CA GLU A 353 28.59 -64.14 21.62
C GLU A 353 29.62 -63.20 20.95
N ILE A 354 30.15 -62.26 21.72
CA ILE A 354 31.28 -61.42 21.30
C ILE A 354 32.56 -61.97 21.94
N PRO A 355 33.49 -62.54 21.15
CA PRO A 355 34.74 -63.06 21.70
C PRO A 355 35.69 -61.92 22.09
N THR A 356 36.45 -62.10 23.17
CA THR A 356 37.60 -61.24 23.51
C THR A 356 38.84 -61.66 22.74
N GLU A 357 39.83 -60.77 22.66
CA GLU A 357 41.20 -61.18 22.34
C GLU A 357 41.64 -62.30 23.31
N PRO A 358 42.32 -63.36 22.82
CA PRO A 358 42.72 -64.46 23.68
C PRO A 358 43.70 -64.01 24.75
N LEU A 359 43.37 -64.27 26.01
CA LEU A 359 44.23 -63.94 27.15
C LEU A 359 45.20 -65.09 27.45
N ASP A 360 46.50 -64.81 27.43
CA ASP A 360 47.54 -65.80 27.73
C ASP A 360 47.62 -66.10 29.24
N LEU A 361 47.47 -67.38 29.58
CA LEU A 361 47.46 -67.88 30.95
C LEU A 361 48.85 -68.32 31.45
N THR A 362 49.88 -68.33 30.60
CA THR A 362 51.17 -68.98 30.90
C THR A 362 51.93 -68.35 32.08
N ASP A 363 51.68 -67.07 32.39
CA ASP A 363 52.37 -66.31 33.45
C ASP A 363 51.45 -65.90 34.61
N LYS A 364 50.24 -66.47 34.69
CA LYS A 364 49.25 -66.13 35.74
C LYS A 364 49.23 -67.18 36.85
N SER A 365 49.38 -66.74 38.10
CA SER A 365 49.39 -67.59 39.30
C SER A 365 48.29 -67.26 40.32
N GLU A 366 47.59 -66.13 40.16
CA GLU A 366 46.56 -65.64 41.07
C GLU A 366 45.36 -65.05 40.31
N SER A 367 44.19 -65.04 40.95
CA SER A 367 42.97 -64.47 40.38
C SER A 367 43.17 -62.97 40.10
N THR A 368 43.03 -62.57 38.84
CA THR A 368 43.36 -61.21 38.38
C THR A 368 42.26 -60.68 37.45
N VAL A 369 42.01 -59.37 37.52
CA VAL A 369 41.16 -58.64 36.56
C VAL A 369 42.07 -57.94 35.56
N THR A 370 41.95 -58.29 34.27
CA THR A 370 42.80 -57.74 33.21
C THR A 370 41.92 -57.04 32.16
N PRO A 371 42.27 -55.81 31.70
CA PRO A 371 41.54 -55.17 30.61
C PRO A 371 41.73 -55.97 29.31
N VAL A 372 40.64 -56.20 28.58
CA VAL A 372 40.63 -57.00 27.35
C VAL A 372 39.95 -56.21 26.22
N LYS A 373 40.43 -56.42 25.00
CA LYS A 373 39.79 -55.88 23.79
C LYS A 373 38.82 -56.91 23.21
N LEU A 374 37.76 -56.44 22.57
CA LEU A 374 36.81 -57.27 21.86
C LEU A 374 37.24 -57.52 20.43
N LEU A 375 36.98 -58.73 19.95
CA LEU A 375 37.00 -59.06 18.53
C LEU A 375 35.57 -58.95 18.00
N LEU A 376 35.22 -57.77 17.49
CA LEU A 376 33.91 -57.52 16.89
C LEU A 376 33.80 -58.21 15.52
N PRO A 377 32.81 -59.07 15.29
CA PRO A 377 32.54 -59.62 13.96
C PRO A 377 32.19 -58.53 12.94
N GLU A 378 32.39 -58.82 11.65
CA GLU A 378 32.21 -57.85 10.56
C GLU A 378 30.80 -57.22 10.56
N GLY A 379 30.73 -55.89 10.44
CA GLY A 379 29.48 -55.14 10.32
C GLY A 379 28.81 -54.70 11.63
N LEU A 380 29.26 -55.20 12.78
CA LEU A 380 28.73 -54.82 14.11
C LEU A 380 29.38 -53.54 14.64
N ARG A 381 28.60 -52.73 15.38
CA ARG A 381 29.09 -51.50 16.00
C ARG A 381 28.66 -51.39 17.45
N LEU A 382 29.54 -50.97 18.34
CA LEU A 382 29.19 -50.75 19.75
C LEU A 382 28.26 -49.54 19.87
N GLU A 383 27.31 -49.58 20.81
CA GLU A 383 26.47 -48.41 21.11
C GLU A 383 27.28 -47.25 21.71
N ASN A 384 28.35 -47.60 22.44
CA ASN A 384 29.24 -46.66 23.08
C ASN A 384 30.70 -47.14 22.99
N ASP A 385 31.50 -46.46 22.18
CA ASP A 385 32.91 -46.79 21.93
C ASP A 385 33.84 -46.54 23.14
N SER A 386 33.33 -45.94 24.22
CA SER A 386 34.11 -45.58 25.42
C SER A 386 34.07 -46.60 26.56
N ILE A 387 33.44 -47.76 26.37
CA ILE A 387 33.29 -48.77 27.43
C ILE A 387 34.59 -49.56 27.58
N SER A 388 35.23 -49.49 28.76
CA SER A 388 36.35 -50.37 29.12
C SER A 388 35.85 -51.72 29.60
N ILE A 389 36.41 -52.80 29.06
CA ILE A 389 35.99 -54.17 29.35
C ILE A 389 37.14 -54.89 30.04
N SER A 390 36.83 -55.60 31.11
CA SER A 390 37.82 -56.38 31.87
C SER A 390 37.40 -57.84 31.97
N ALA A 391 38.37 -58.75 31.89
CA ALA A 391 38.16 -60.16 32.15
C ALA A 391 38.67 -60.50 33.56
N ALA A 392 37.77 -61.01 34.39
CA ALA A 392 38.10 -61.59 35.69
C ALA A 392 38.40 -63.09 35.51
N LEU A 393 39.63 -63.48 35.86
CA LEU A 393 40.05 -64.87 35.88
C LEU A 393 40.04 -65.38 37.32
N THR A 394 39.32 -66.46 37.60
CA THR A 394 39.35 -67.14 38.92
C THR A 394 40.21 -68.40 38.83
N ILE A 395 41.34 -68.39 39.52
CA ILE A 395 42.33 -69.48 39.52
C ILE A 395 42.41 -70.06 40.93
N GLU A 396 42.22 -71.38 41.04
CA GLU A 396 42.28 -72.11 42.31
C GLU A 396 43.35 -73.22 42.28
N PRO A 397 43.88 -73.65 43.45
CA PRO A 397 44.72 -74.84 43.54
C PRO A 397 43.93 -76.07 43.11
N GLY A 398 44.38 -76.73 42.05
CA GLY A 398 43.86 -78.01 41.59
C GLY A 398 44.02 -79.07 42.69
N LYS A 399 42.94 -79.81 42.95
CA LYS A 399 42.93 -80.92 43.91
C LYS A 399 43.91 -82.03 43.56
#